data_AF-A0A1I1TVZ1-F1
#
_entry.id   AF-A0A1I1TVZ1-F1
#
_cell.length_a   1.000
_cell.length_b   1.000
_cell.length_c   1.000
_cell.angle_alpha   90.00
_cell.angle_beta   90.00
_cell.angle_gamma   90.00
#
_symmetry.space_group_name_H-M   'P 1'
#
loop_
_entity.id
_entity.type
_entity.pdbx_description
1 polymer ?
#
loop_
_entity_poly.entity_id
_entity_poly.type
_entity_poly.pdbx_seq_one_letter_code
_entity_poly.pdbx_strand_id
1 'polypeptide(L)'
;MAITPLTTAEAVKNTAPDLTNSMSDDTLKMLIQDATSQVLSDQFPEHVQAGGQELPIREEAARYFTLHLCSMDSKSAQGIQAEQVDVIKRQYFSKNIQGQRWIDSSIWGRRYKRLLDQYGQVDDISWIVAEH
;
A
#
# COMPACT_ATOMS: atom_id res chain seq x y z
N MET A 1 -7.90 1.60 19.52
CA MET A 1 -7.19 2.83 19.14
C MET A 1 -7.33 2.99 17.64
N ALA A 2 -7.66 4.18 17.14
CA ALA A 2 -7.68 4.43 15.70
C ALA A 2 -6.22 4.54 15.21
N ILE A 3 -5.88 3.86 14.12
CA ILE A 3 -4.54 3.94 13.54
C ILE A 3 -4.43 5.26 12.79
N THR A 4 -3.36 6.03 13.04
CA THR A 4 -3.09 7.29 12.34
C THR A 4 -2.75 7.01 10.88
N PRO A 5 -3.45 7.60 9.89
CA PRO A 5 -3.15 7.44 8.48
C PRO A 5 -1.71 7.82 8.15
N LEU A 6 -1.01 6.97 7.38
CA LEU A 6 0.37 7.23 6.97
C LEU A 6 0.47 8.19 5.77
N THR A 7 -0.58 8.31 4.96
CA THR A 7 -0.66 9.20 3.79
C THR A 7 -2.00 9.95 3.76
N THR A 8 -2.19 10.87 2.80
CA THR A 8 -3.40 11.68 2.66
C THR A 8 -4.12 11.39 1.34
N ALA A 9 -5.45 11.63 1.31
CA ALA A 9 -6.23 11.50 0.08
C ALA A 9 -5.72 12.45 -1.02
N GLU A 10 -5.24 13.64 -0.63
CA GLU A 10 -4.62 14.59 -1.55
C GLU A 10 -3.32 14.03 -2.18
N ALA A 11 -2.42 13.47 -1.37
CA ALA A 11 -1.18 12.87 -1.88
C ALA A 11 -1.45 11.71 -2.84
N VAL A 12 -2.44 10.88 -2.51
CA VAL A 12 -2.91 9.77 -3.37
C VAL A 12 -3.46 10.30 -4.69
N LYS A 13 -4.32 11.32 -4.67
CA LYS A 13 -4.88 11.94 -5.87
C LYS A 13 -3.82 12.60 -6.74
N ASN A 14 -2.88 13.32 -6.14
CA ASN A 14 -1.79 13.98 -6.86
C ASN A 14 -0.83 12.96 -7.51
N THR A 15 -0.70 11.78 -6.92
CA THR A 15 0.17 10.72 -7.46
C THR A 15 -0.44 9.98 -8.66
N ALA A 16 -1.76 9.79 -8.66
CA ALA A 16 -2.47 9.12 -9.75
C ALA A 16 -3.85 9.73 -10.00
N PRO A 17 -3.92 10.94 -10.58
CA PRO A 17 -5.18 11.67 -10.74
C PRO A 17 -6.17 10.91 -11.62
N ASP A 18 -5.71 10.30 -12.72
CA ASP A 18 -6.59 9.55 -13.64
C ASP A 18 -7.23 8.32 -13.00
N LEU A 19 -6.55 7.69 -12.04
CA LEU A 19 -7.07 6.52 -11.32
C LEU A 19 -8.06 6.91 -10.22
N THR A 20 -7.88 8.08 -9.63
CA THR A 20 -8.57 8.48 -8.39
C THR A 20 -9.63 9.56 -8.59
N ASN A 21 -9.69 10.19 -9.78
CA ASN A 21 -10.61 11.28 -10.09
C ASN A 21 -12.10 10.94 -9.86
N SER A 22 -12.48 9.67 -10.01
CA SER A 22 -13.85 9.19 -9.85
C SER A 22 -14.16 8.63 -8.46
N MET A 23 -13.17 8.60 -7.56
CA MET A 23 -13.32 8.04 -6.21
C MET A 23 -13.70 9.13 -5.21
N SER A 24 -14.59 8.79 -4.28
CA SER A 24 -14.96 9.70 -3.20
C SER A 24 -13.85 9.80 -2.16
N ASP A 25 -13.78 10.93 -1.45
CA ASP A 25 -12.82 11.13 -0.36
C ASP A 25 -12.99 10.10 0.76
N ASP A 26 -14.23 9.66 1.02
CA ASP A 26 -14.50 8.69 2.05
C ASP A 26 -14.05 7.28 1.63
N THR A 27 -14.23 6.92 0.35
CA THR A 27 -13.62 5.70 -0.21
C THR A 27 -12.10 5.74 -0.06
N LEU A 28 -11.45 6.84 -0.45
CA LEU A 28 -10.00 6.97 -0.34
C LEU A 28 -9.52 6.88 1.11
N LYS A 29 -10.22 7.50 2.07
CA LYS A 29 -9.87 7.40 3.50
C LYS A 29 -9.91 5.96 4.01
N MET A 30 -10.93 5.18 3.62
CA MET A 30 -11.01 3.77 4.00
C MET A 30 -9.85 2.97 3.42
N LEU A 31 -9.55 3.13 2.13
CA LEU A 31 -8.42 2.45 1.48
C LEU A 31 -7.07 2.84 2.09
N ILE A 32 -6.91 4.11 2.50
CA ILE A 32 -5.71 4.58 3.23
C ILE A 32 -5.59 3.91 4.59
N GLN A 33 -6.69 3.70 5.32
CA GLN A 33 -6.65 3.00 6.62
C GLN A 33 -6.24 1.54 6.47
N ASP A 34 -6.75 0.86 5.46
CA ASP A 34 -6.37 -0.52 5.14
C ASP A 34 -4.89 -0.59 4.75
N ALA A 35 -4.45 0.32 3.86
CA ALA A 35 -3.05 0.42 3.46
C ALA A 35 -2.10 0.74 4.61
N THR A 36 -2.53 1.62 5.51
CA THR A 36 -1.77 1.98 6.70
C THR A 36 -1.54 0.76 7.59
N SER A 37 -2.60 -0.03 7.83
CA SER A 37 -2.51 -1.23 8.65
C SER A 37 -1.55 -2.25 8.05
N GLN A 38 -1.62 -2.45 6.72
CA GLN A 38 -0.73 -3.37 6.01
C GLN A 38 0.74 -2.91 6.09
N VAL A 39 1.01 -1.63 5.82
CA VAL A 39 2.38 -1.08 5.85
C VAL A 39 3.01 -1.15 7.24
N LEU A 40 2.22 -0.90 8.29
CA LEU A 40 2.71 -1.06 9.66
C LEU A 40 3.00 -2.54 9.98
N SER A 41 2.18 -3.46 9.48
CA SER A 41 2.40 -4.90 9.61
C SER A 41 3.66 -5.37 8.88
N ASP A 42 3.97 -4.76 7.74
CA ASP A 42 5.14 -5.10 6.93
C ASP A 42 6.43 -4.39 7.39
N GLN A 43 6.34 -3.67 8.52
CA GLN A 43 7.48 -3.11 9.26
C GLN A 43 8.39 -2.18 8.45
N PHE A 44 7.81 -1.40 7.53
CA PHE A 44 8.58 -0.39 6.81
C PHE A 44 9.25 0.62 7.75
N PRO A 45 10.53 0.98 7.55
CA PRO A 45 11.16 2.09 8.26
C PRO A 45 10.47 3.40 7.89
N GLU A 46 10.37 4.35 8.84
CA GLU A 46 9.76 5.66 8.58
C GLU A 46 10.44 6.39 7.44
N HIS A 47 11.77 6.40 7.50
CA HIS A 47 12.62 7.05 6.53
C HIS A 47 13.84 6.20 6.20
N VAL A 48 14.43 6.41 5.03
CA VAL A 48 15.74 5.86 4.66
C VAL A 48 16.63 6.96 4.07
N GLN A 49 17.94 6.80 4.22
CA GLN A 49 18.91 7.71 3.62
C GLN A 49 19.34 7.18 2.25
N ALA A 50 19.12 7.95 1.19
CA ALA A 50 19.55 7.63 -0.16
C ALA A 50 20.07 8.89 -0.87
N GLY A 51 21.30 8.82 -1.41
CA GLY A 51 21.89 9.96 -2.14
C GLY A 51 22.03 11.24 -1.32
N GLY A 52 22.19 11.13 0.01
CA GLY A 52 22.27 12.28 0.92
C GLY A 52 20.93 12.93 1.25
N GLN A 53 19.81 12.29 0.89
CA GLN A 53 18.45 12.74 1.20
C GLN A 53 17.71 11.72 2.06
N GLU A 54 16.85 12.23 2.93
CA GLU A 54 15.92 11.42 3.72
C GLU A 54 14.62 11.21 2.93
N LEU A 55 14.29 9.95 2.66
CA LEU A 55 13.11 9.56 1.89
C LEU A 55 12.05 8.93 2.80
N PRO A 56 10.79 9.38 2.78
CA PRO A 56 9.72 8.89 3.66
C PRO A 56 9.11 7.56 3.14
N ILE A 57 9.89 6.48 3.17
CA ILE A 57 9.53 5.19 2.55
C ILE A 57 8.24 4.60 3.12
N ARG A 58 7.97 4.76 4.42
CA ARG A 58 6.73 4.24 5.02
C ARG A 58 5.50 4.93 4.44
N GLU A 59 5.54 6.24 4.26
CA GLU A 59 4.45 6.99 3.65
C GLU A 59 4.31 6.62 2.17
N GLU A 60 5.43 6.52 1.45
CA GLU A 60 5.44 6.15 0.03
C GLU A 60 4.85 4.75 -0.20
N ALA A 61 5.19 3.79 0.66
CA ALA A 61 4.62 2.45 0.63
C ALA A 61 3.11 2.47 0.88
N ALA A 62 2.64 3.26 1.86
CA ALA A 62 1.20 3.39 2.13
C ALA A 62 0.45 4.01 0.95
N ARG A 63 1.06 5.00 0.30
CA ARG A 63 0.50 5.63 -0.90
C ARG A 63 0.43 4.66 -2.08
N TYR A 64 1.48 3.89 -2.35
CA TYR A 64 1.47 2.89 -3.42
C TYR A 64 0.51 1.74 -3.16
N PHE A 65 0.41 1.26 -1.92
CA PHE A 65 -0.56 0.23 -1.59
C PHE A 65 -1.99 0.76 -1.70
N THR A 66 -2.26 1.99 -1.27
CA THR A 66 -3.58 2.64 -1.48
C THR A 66 -3.93 2.68 -2.97
N LEU A 67 -2.99 3.12 -3.82
CA LEU A 67 -3.21 3.17 -5.28
C LEU A 67 -3.38 1.78 -5.91
N HIS A 68 -2.74 0.75 -5.35
CA HIS A 68 -3.00 -0.62 -5.72
C HIS A 68 -4.45 -1.01 -5.42
N LEU A 69 -4.93 -0.74 -4.20
CA LEU A 69 -6.33 -0.99 -3.83
C LEU A 69 -7.30 -0.21 -4.73
N CYS A 70 -7.03 1.07 -5.02
CA CYS A 70 -7.84 1.87 -5.95
C CYS A 70 -7.92 1.22 -7.34
N SER A 71 -6.82 0.66 -7.84
CA SER A 71 -6.81 -0.03 -9.14
C SER A 71 -7.66 -1.29 -9.17
N MET A 72 -7.83 -1.96 -8.03
CA MET A 72 -8.69 -3.14 -7.88
C MET A 72 -10.18 -2.77 -7.69
N ASP A 73 -10.45 -1.57 -7.17
CA ASP A 73 -11.80 -1.03 -6.91
C ASP A 73 -12.40 -0.28 -8.14
N SER A 74 -11.59 -0.02 -9.17
CA SER A 74 -12.07 0.71 -10.35
C SER A 74 -13.10 -0.08 -11.16
N LYS A 75 -14.20 0.59 -11.55
CA LYS A 75 -15.36 0.03 -12.28
C LYS A 75 -15.03 -0.72 -13.57
N SER A 76 -13.84 -0.52 -14.15
CA SER A 76 -13.37 -1.24 -15.33
C SER A 76 -13.01 -2.71 -15.03
N ALA A 77 -12.77 -3.06 -13.76
CA ALA A 77 -12.51 -4.43 -13.32
C ALA A 77 -13.78 -5.15 -12.82
N GLN A 78 -14.85 -4.42 -12.50
CA GLN A 78 -16.04 -4.95 -11.86
C GLN A 78 -17.29 -4.39 -12.54
N GLY A 79 -17.89 -5.19 -13.42
CA GLY A 79 -19.17 -4.84 -14.04
C GLY A 79 -20.27 -4.61 -13.01
N ILE A 80 -20.54 -3.33 -12.72
CA ILE A 80 -21.76 -2.74 -12.13
C ILE A 80 -21.97 -2.87 -10.59
N GLN A 81 -22.44 -1.72 -10.06
CA GLN A 81 -23.15 -1.41 -8.81
C GLN A 81 -22.39 -1.42 -7.48
N ALA A 82 -22.21 -0.21 -6.96
CA ALA A 82 -21.92 0.07 -5.57
C ALA A 82 -22.97 -0.56 -4.65
N GLU A 83 -22.56 -1.58 -3.90
CA GLU A 83 -22.92 -1.85 -2.51
C GLU A 83 -22.24 -3.17 -2.12
N GLN A 84 -20.97 -3.09 -1.71
CA GLN A 84 -20.37 -4.06 -0.81
C GLN A 84 -19.10 -3.48 -0.15
N VAL A 85 -19.32 -2.77 0.95
CA VAL A 85 -18.27 -2.41 1.94
C VAL A 85 -17.94 -3.63 2.83
N ASP A 86 -18.21 -4.86 2.36
CA ASP A 86 -18.27 -6.05 3.23
C ASP A 86 -17.34 -7.21 2.81
N VAL A 87 -16.54 -7.04 1.75
CA VAL A 87 -15.64 -8.11 1.23
C VAL A 87 -14.16 -7.67 1.16
N ILE A 88 -13.81 -6.44 1.57
CA ILE A 88 -12.40 -6.05 1.74
C ILE A 88 -11.79 -6.73 3.00
N LYS A 89 -12.63 -7.23 3.92
CA LYS A 89 -12.25 -7.47 5.33
C LYS A 89 -11.84 -8.87 5.77
N ARG A 90 -11.87 -9.93 4.95
CA ARG A 90 -11.62 -11.30 5.49
C ARG A 90 -10.59 -12.16 4.79
N GLN A 91 -10.12 -11.79 3.60
CA GLN A 91 -9.03 -12.48 2.94
C GLN A 91 -7.84 -11.54 2.78
N TYR A 92 -7.16 -11.28 3.89
CA TYR A 92 -5.70 -11.23 3.86
C TYR A 92 -5.24 -12.58 3.33
N PHE A 93 -5.22 -12.71 2.00
CA PHE A 93 -5.19 -13.99 1.26
C PHE A 93 -4.14 -14.91 1.86
N SER A 94 -4.59 -16.06 2.33
CA SER A 94 -3.79 -17.18 2.82
C SER A 94 -2.44 -17.25 2.10
N LYS A 95 -1.35 -17.12 2.88
CA LYS A 95 0.03 -17.45 2.49
C LYS A 95 0.02 -18.78 1.73
N ASN A 96 -0.08 -18.76 0.40
CA ASN A 96 0.27 -19.84 -0.53
C ASN A 96 -0.18 -19.44 -1.96
N ILE A 97 0.82 -19.12 -2.80
CA ILE A 97 0.79 -19.12 -4.27
C ILE A 97 -0.07 -18.04 -4.98
N GLN A 98 -1.19 -17.57 -4.42
CA GLN A 98 -2.05 -16.54 -5.07
C GLN A 98 -1.68 -15.08 -4.72
N GLY A 99 -1.01 -14.83 -3.58
CA GLY A 99 -0.66 -13.48 -3.12
C GLY A 99 0.31 -12.72 -4.04
N GLN A 100 1.25 -13.42 -4.70
CA GLN A 100 2.19 -12.77 -5.64
C GLN A 100 1.49 -12.24 -6.90
N ARG A 101 0.53 -13.00 -7.45
CA ARG A 101 -0.21 -12.55 -8.64
C ARG A 101 -1.06 -11.32 -8.38
N TRP A 102 -1.62 -11.21 -7.17
CA TRP A 102 -2.44 -10.07 -6.79
C TRP A 102 -1.61 -8.80 -6.67
N ILE A 103 -0.52 -8.83 -5.89
CA ILE A 103 0.31 -7.63 -5.73
C ILE A 103 0.98 -7.21 -7.04
N ASP A 104 1.25 -8.17 -7.94
CA ASP A 104 1.84 -7.87 -9.25
C ASP A 104 0.81 -7.39 -10.29
N SER A 105 -0.50 -7.39 -9.97
CA SER A 105 -1.58 -7.10 -10.93
C SER A 105 -1.71 -5.64 -11.34
N SER A 106 -1.13 -4.70 -10.57
CA SER A 106 -1.07 -3.29 -10.95
C SER A 106 0.33 -2.72 -10.85
N ILE A 107 0.58 -1.62 -11.57
CA ILE A 107 1.88 -0.92 -11.50
C ILE A 107 2.20 -0.46 -10.07
N TRP A 108 1.16 -0.10 -9.31
CA TRP A 108 1.28 0.36 -7.94
C TRP A 108 1.62 -0.77 -6.98
N GLY A 109 0.99 -1.93 -7.15
CA GLY A 109 1.34 -3.11 -6.35
C GLY A 109 2.77 -3.58 -6.62
N ARG A 110 3.25 -3.55 -7.87
CA ARG A 110 4.67 -3.82 -8.18
C ARG A 110 5.63 -2.82 -7.56
N ARG A 111 5.27 -1.53 -7.52
CA ARG A 111 6.07 -0.50 -6.84
C ARG A 111 6.12 -0.73 -5.33
N TYR A 112 4.98 -1.03 -4.73
CA TYR A 112 4.89 -1.40 -3.32
C TYR A 112 5.77 -2.60 -3.00
N LYS A 113 5.65 -3.69 -3.77
CA LYS A 113 6.46 -4.90 -3.61
C LYS A 113 7.95 -4.60 -3.71
N ARG A 114 8.37 -3.75 -4.66
CA ARG A 114 9.79 -3.33 -4.75
C ARG A 114 10.26 -2.65 -3.46
N LEU A 115 9.44 -1.77 -2.86
CA LEU A 115 9.79 -1.16 -1.58
C LEU A 115 9.84 -2.20 -0.46
N LEU A 116 8.89 -3.15 -0.45
CA LEU A 116 8.84 -4.23 0.52
C LEU A 116 10.10 -5.11 0.45
N ASP A 117 10.50 -5.51 -0.75
CA ASP A 117 11.70 -6.32 -0.98
C ASP A 117 12.99 -5.58 -0.58
N GLN A 118 13.00 -4.24 -0.63
CA GLN A 118 14.17 -3.42 -0.31
C GLN A 118 14.26 -2.99 1.15
N TYR A 119 13.12 -2.72 1.78
CA TYR A 119 13.05 -2.02 3.07
C TYR A 119 12.11 -2.68 4.08
N GLY A 120 11.27 -3.63 3.65
CA GLY A 120 10.39 -4.37 4.55
C GLY A 120 11.20 -5.34 5.41
N GLN A 121 10.89 -5.40 6.70
CA GLN A 121 11.40 -6.44 7.59
C GLN A 121 10.37 -7.57 7.67
N VAL A 122 10.29 -8.39 6.63
CA VAL A 122 9.52 -9.64 6.69
C VAL A 122 10.46 -10.70 7.26
N ASP A 123 10.58 -10.77 8.60
CA ASP A 123 11.37 -11.74 9.39
C ASP A 123 12.23 -12.72 8.53
N ASP A 124 13.34 -12.21 8.00
CA ASP A 124 14.47 -13.02 7.60
C ASP A 124 15.67 -12.42 8.32
N ILE A 125 16.17 -13.16 9.30
CA ILE A 125 17.24 -12.75 10.21
C ILE A 125 18.52 -12.60 9.38
N SER A 126 18.81 -11.38 8.93
CA SER A 126 20.04 -11.06 8.21
C SER A 126 20.78 -9.92 8.91
N TRP A 127 21.65 -10.31 9.84
CA TRP A 127 22.84 -9.62 10.34
C TRP A 127 23.25 -8.36 9.53
N ILE A 128 22.90 -7.17 10.01
CA ILE A 128 23.64 -5.97 9.63
C ILE A 128 24.82 -5.87 10.59
N VAL A 129 26.02 -6.11 10.07
CA VAL A 129 27.28 -5.75 10.70
C VAL A 129 27.29 -4.23 10.85
N ALA A 130 27.15 -3.75 12.08
CA ALA A 130 27.63 -2.42 12.44
C ALA A 130 29.15 -2.56 12.66
N GLU A 131 29.95 -2.16 11.66
CA GLU A 131 31.37 -1.92 11.89
C GLU A 131 31.53 -0.72 12.82
N HIS A 132 32.46 -0.88 13.76
CA HIS A 132 32.71 -0.01 14.91
C HIS A 132 33.81 1.00 14.63
#